data_AF-L0AW97-F1
#
_entry.id   AF-L0AW97-F1
#
_cell.length_a   1.000
_cell.length_b   1.000
_cell.length_c   1.000
_cell.angle_alpha   90.00
_cell.angle_beta   90.00
_cell.angle_gamma   90.00
#
_symmetry.space_group_name_H-M   'P 1'
#
loop_
_entity.id
_entity.type
_entity.pdbx_description
1 polymer ?
#
loop_
_entity_poly.entity_id
_entity_poly.type
_entity_poly.pdbx_seq_one_letter_code
_entity_poly.pdbx_strand_id
1 'polypeptide(L)'
;MSDTSSDTVDTNVDEFATAEECVAKATSYKASGNESFKAADFSKASEHYENGITWLKKIQEHNDSQKELLSVLCSNLSASYIETSDYIKARDMATDAIKWNENNKKAYYRRARAYFNTGSLDEALNDCNHLLKEDPNDGNVRSLLARVNEKLRIAKKEQKKAFGGLFDKVGGLYDDRQLEMQNKKQKKYADYTREKREKGETEMDFEAWEKHEQEEEAKREVERTKKVKEEDEKTTKKSVDVDETPEFDEEDEKIISETKKMGYCYFGKQRSDIEKNSSQTAATSTVNVAPQKVDVNSKDQDYLKRSISSWNSQGTTYEEKDMTSWCKKKFEEYIMGASYTNEPNVEGSKNIVEMFNDINLDNLDSESDMNKLQKLAGMMYKSSIKPTSVEGVDGDAQIAFIRGTRRYLFDLSCTLNVEITIDTSVGSGPAADSAESSHISNYNGVLTLREISSEKEVGKTWKDYITVKYKSTIKPEHSELLKDMMEKYKSIVCDKIDEFLSEYQMQ
;
A
#
# COMPACT_ATOMS: atom_id res chain seq x y z
N MET A 1 -54.96 33.45 0.44
CA MET A 1 -55.26 32.03 0.67
C MET A 1 -54.16 31.26 -0.03
N SER A 2 -53.35 30.59 0.76
CA SER A 2 -52.13 29.89 0.40
C SER A 2 -52.46 28.48 -0.09
N ASP A 3 -52.23 28.20 -1.38
CA ASP A 3 -52.22 26.84 -1.92
C ASP A 3 -50.79 26.30 -1.89
N THR A 4 -50.45 25.70 -0.76
CA THR A 4 -49.32 24.78 -0.61
C THR A 4 -49.76 23.41 -1.13
N SER A 5 -49.46 23.10 -2.38
CA SER A 5 -49.50 21.72 -2.90
C SER A 5 -48.30 20.98 -2.33
N SER A 6 -48.52 20.21 -1.26
CA SER A 6 -47.52 19.29 -0.74
C SER A 6 -47.32 18.13 -1.71
N ASP A 7 -46.15 18.05 -2.33
CA ASP A 7 -45.71 16.84 -3.03
C ASP A 7 -45.56 15.73 -1.98
N THR A 8 -46.59 14.89 -1.93
CA THR A 8 -46.64 13.70 -1.10
C THR A 8 -45.60 12.72 -1.63
N VAL A 9 -44.61 12.43 -0.78
CA VAL A 9 -43.78 11.23 -0.89
C VAL A 9 -44.74 10.04 -0.95
N ASP A 10 -44.79 9.37 -2.10
CA ASP A 10 -45.64 8.21 -2.34
C ASP A 10 -45.09 7.02 -1.54
N THR A 11 -45.47 6.94 -0.27
CA THR A 11 -45.16 5.83 0.65
C THR A 11 -46.20 4.73 0.57
N ASN A 12 -46.81 4.48 -0.60
CA ASN A 12 -47.57 3.25 -0.81
C ASN A 12 -46.62 2.13 -1.25
N VAL A 13 -46.29 1.31 -0.25
CA VAL A 13 -45.64 0.01 -0.38
C VAL A 13 -46.58 -0.90 -1.19
N ASP A 14 -46.36 -0.97 -2.50
CA ASP A 14 -46.99 -1.97 -3.35
C ASP A 14 -46.03 -3.17 -3.48
N GLU A 15 -46.34 -4.23 -2.75
CA GLU A 15 -45.46 -5.37 -2.49
C GLU A 15 -45.42 -6.39 -3.64
N PHE A 16 -46.06 -6.11 -4.80
CA PHE A 16 -45.98 -6.98 -5.99
C PHE A 16 -46.00 -6.19 -7.32
N ALA A 17 -45.14 -5.17 -7.48
CA ALA A 17 -44.92 -4.57 -8.79
C ALA A 17 -44.34 -5.61 -9.77
N THR A 18 -45.03 -5.85 -10.89
CA THR A 18 -44.57 -6.81 -11.90
C THR A 18 -43.29 -6.32 -12.57
N ALA A 19 -42.51 -7.24 -13.16
CA ALA A 19 -41.29 -6.87 -13.89
C ALA A 19 -41.60 -5.92 -15.06
N GLU A 20 -42.76 -6.07 -15.70
CA GLU A 20 -43.23 -5.23 -16.79
C GLU A 20 -43.55 -3.80 -16.31
N GLU A 21 -44.25 -3.65 -15.18
CA GLU A 21 -44.52 -2.35 -14.57
C GLU A 21 -43.24 -1.65 -14.11
N CYS A 22 -42.31 -2.39 -13.50
CA CYS A 22 -41.01 -1.86 -13.10
C CYS A 22 -40.23 -1.30 -14.31
N VAL A 23 -40.21 -2.04 -15.43
CA VAL A 23 -39.56 -1.60 -16.68
C VAL A 23 -40.28 -0.40 -17.29
N ALA A 24 -41.62 -0.38 -17.30
CA ALA A 24 -42.40 0.73 -17.81
C ALA A 24 -42.14 2.03 -17.01
N LYS A 25 -42.17 1.95 -15.67
CA LYS A 25 -41.84 3.07 -14.78
C LYS A 25 -40.42 3.54 -14.99
N ALA A 26 -39.44 2.64 -15.03
CA ALA A 26 -38.04 3.00 -15.25
C ALA A 26 -37.81 3.66 -16.63
N THR A 27 -38.53 3.23 -17.66
CA THR A 27 -38.49 3.84 -18.98
C THR A 27 -39.10 5.24 -18.99
N SER A 28 -40.20 5.45 -18.26
CA SER A 28 -40.78 6.78 -18.06
C SER A 28 -39.80 7.71 -17.34
N TYR A 29 -39.18 7.24 -16.25
CA TYR A 29 -38.17 8.00 -15.51
C TYR A 29 -36.93 8.33 -16.35
N LYS A 30 -36.48 7.40 -17.20
CA LYS A 30 -35.42 7.66 -18.18
C LYS A 30 -35.80 8.81 -19.12
N ALA A 31 -37.04 8.86 -19.59
CA ALA A 31 -37.53 9.91 -20.48
C ALA A 31 -37.56 11.27 -19.77
N SER A 32 -38.13 11.34 -18.56
CA SER A 32 -38.16 12.55 -17.72
C SER A 32 -36.75 13.05 -17.36
N GLY A 33 -35.84 12.13 -17.04
CA GLY A 33 -34.44 12.45 -16.78
C GLY A 33 -33.75 13.01 -18.02
N ASN A 34 -33.98 12.44 -19.20
CA ASN A 34 -33.42 12.96 -20.46
C ASN A 34 -33.97 14.35 -20.82
N GLU A 35 -35.24 14.62 -20.53
CA GLU A 35 -35.84 15.95 -20.74
C GLU A 35 -35.21 16.98 -19.80
N SER A 36 -35.10 16.65 -18.51
CA SER A 36 -34.45 17.50 -17.52
C SER A 36 -32.97 17.74 -17.84
N PHE A 37 -32.25 16.71 -18.30
CA PHE A 37 -30.85 16.82 -18.72
C PHE A 37 -30.68 17.76 -19.91
N LYS A 38 -31.59 17.69 -20.91
CA LYS A 38 -31.59 18.63 -22.05
C LYS A 38 -31.91 20.06 -21.63
N ALA A 39 -32.73 20.23 -20.59
CA ALA A 39 -33.02 21.53 -19.99
C ALA A 39 -31.89 22.05 -19.08
N ALA A 40 -30.76 21.33 -18.99
CA ALA A 40 -29.64 21.61 -18.07
C ALA A 40 -30.02 21.62 -16.58
N ASP A 41 -31.17 21.04 -16.22
CA ASP A 41 -31.56 20.80 -14.82
C ASP A 41 -30.98 19.44 -14.38
N PHE A 42 -29.67 19.43 -14.13
CA PHE A 42 -28.93 18.20 -13.84
C PHE A 42 -29.33 17.57 -12.49
N SER A 43 -29.74 18.38 -11.52
CA SER A 43 -30.23 17.88 -10.22
C SER A 43 -31.52 17.08 -10.39
N LYS A 44 -32.52 17.61 -11.12
CA LYS A 44 -33.75 16.85 -11.40
C LYS A 44 -33.49 15.67 -12.33
N ALA A 45 -32.59 15.81 -13.30
CA ALA A 45 -32.19 14.70 -14.15
C ALA A 45 -31.65 13.52 -13.32
N SER A 46 -30.76 13.79 -12.36
CA SER A 46 -30.24 12.79 -11.44
C SER A 46 -31.34 12.09 -10.66
N GLU A 47 -32.27 12.85 -10.06
CA GLU A 47 -33.39 12.29 -9.30
C GLU A 47 -34.25 11.35 -10.15
N HIS A 48 -34.59 11.75 -11.38
CA HIS A 48 -35.35 10.89 -12.28
C HIS A 48 -34.57 9.61 -12.64
N TYR A 49 -33.27 9.69 -12.94
CA TYR A 49 -32.49 8.50 -13.23
C TYR A 49 -32.36 7.56 -12.01
N GLU A 50 -32.18 8.09 -10.81
CA GLU A 50 -32.14 7.32 -9.56
C GLU A 50 -33.45 6.61 -9.28
N ASN A 51 -34.58 7.28 -9.50
CA ASN A 51 -35.89 6.67 -9.40
C ASN A 51 -36.04 5.52 -10.43
N GLY A 52 -35.61 5.71 -11.67
CA GLY A 52 -35.62 4.65 -12.68
C GLY A 52 -34.79 3.43 -12.29
N ILE A 53 -33.61 3.64 -11.70
CA ILE A 53 -32.74 2.57 -11.19
C ILE A 53 -33.42 1.85 -10.02
N THR A 54 -34.02 2.61 -9.09
CA THR A 54 -34.74 2.05 -7.93
C THR A 54 -35.88 1.14 -8.35
N TRP A 55 -36.65 1.52 -9.37
CA TRP A 55 -37.71 0.67 -9.93
C TRP A 55 -37.17 -0.61 -10.56
N LEU A 56 -36.08 -0.55 -11.32
CA LEU A 56 -35.49 -1.77 -11.91
C LEU A 56 -34.91 -2.69 -10.85
N LYS A 57 -34.29 -2.17 -9.78
CA LYS A 57 -33.76 -2.97 -8.67
C LYS A 57 -34.82 -3.75 -7.87
N LYS A 58 -36.11 -3.46 -8.04
CA LYS A 58 -37.20 -4.28 -7.46
C LYS A 58 -37.32 -5.65 -8.11
N ILE A 59 -36.82 -5.81 -9.33
CA ILE A 59 -36.82 -7.08 -10.06
C ILE A 59 -35.68 -7.95 -9.51
N GLN A 60 -35.97 -9.19 -9.07
CA GLN A 60 -34.94 -10.08 -8.48
C GLN A 60 -33.88 -10.54 -9.50
N GLU A 61 -34.30 -10.93 -10.70
CA GLU A 61 -33.40 -11.37 -11.77
C GLU A 61 -33.62 -10.52 -13.02
N HIS A 62 -32.54 -9.94 -13.54
CA HIS A 62 -32.60 -9.10 -14.73
C HIS A 62 -32.28 -9.88 -15.99
N ASN A 63 -33.15 -9.76 -16.99
CA ASN A 63 -32.83 -10.18 -18.36
C ASN A 63 -31.89 -9.17 -19.05
N ASP A 64 -31.38 -9.50 -20.23
CA ASP A 64 -30.38 -8.67 -20.93
C ASP A 64 -30.92 -7.28 -21.28
N SER A 65 -32.21 -7.16 -21.63
CA SER A 65 -32.84 -5.86 -21.92
C SER A 65 -32.95 -4.98 -20.67
N GLN A 66 -33.18 -5.58 -19.50
CA GLN A 66 -33.25 -4.87 -18.22
C GLN A 66 -31.86 -4.46 -17.73
N LYS A 67 -30.84 -5.32 -17.91
CA LYS A 67 -29.44 -4.98 -17.67
C LYS A 67 -28.97 -3.84 -18.56
N GLU A 68 -29.32 -3.85 -19.84
CA GLU A 68 -29.04 -2.74 -20.77
C GLU A 68 -29.68 -1.44 -20.28
N LEU A 69 -30.95 -1.49 -19.87
CA LEU A 69 -31.64 -0.30 -19.35
C LEU A 69 -31.00 0.24 -18.07
N LEU A 70 -30.62 -0.65 -17.14
CA LEU A 70 -29.85 -0.30 -15.93
C LEU A 70 -28.51 0.36 -16.29
N SER A 71 -27.77 -0.23 -17.23
CA SER A 71 -26.51 0.35 -17.70
C SER A 71 -26.70 1.76 -18.24
N VAL A 72 -27.70 1.97 -19.11
CA VAL A 72 -28.00 3.29 -19.68
C VAL A 72 -28.40 4.30 -18.60
N LEU A 73 -29.24 3.91 -17.65
CA LEU A 73 -29.67 4.77 -16.55
C LEU A 73 -28.48 5.17 -15.65
N CYS A 74 -27.68 4.21 -15.19
CA CYS A 74 -26.47 4.47 -14.40
C CYS A 74 -25.48 5.37 -15.18
N SER A 75 -25.33 5.14 -16.48
CA SER A 75 -24.45 5.95 -17.33
C SER A 75 -24.96 7.38 -17.47
N ASN A 76 -26.28 7.60 -17.59
CA ASN A 76 -26.87 8.94 -17.66
C ASN A 76 -26.87 9.67 -16.31
N LEU A 77 -27.06 8.94 -15.20
CA LEU A 77 -26.88 9.47 -13.86
C LEU A 77 -25.44 9.91 -13.63
N SER A 78 -24.46 9.10 -14.06
CA SER A 78 -23.04 9.49 -14.05
C SER A 78 -22.82 10.79 -14.84
N ALA A 79 -23.42 10.95 -16.02
CA ALA A 79 -23.32 12.19 -16.78
C ALA A 79 -23.82 13.40 -15.97
N SER A 80 -24.98 13.28 -15.34
CA SER A 80 -25.60 14.33 -14.53
C SER A 80 -24.69 14.72 -13.36
N TYR A 81 -24.08 13.74 -12.69
CA TYR A 81 -23.11 13.97 -11.63
C TYR A 81 -21.82 14.65 -12.07
N ILE A 82 -21.36 14.41 -13.30
CA ILE A 82 -20.17 15.13 -13.81
C ILE A 82 -20.50 16.61 -14.06
N GLU A 83 -21.72 16.91 -14.57
CA GLU A 83 -22.15 18.30 -14.77
C GLU A 83 -22.37 19.06 -13.46
N THR A 84 -22.70 18.35 -12.36
CA THR A 84 -22.77 18.94 -11.01
C THR A 84 -21.47 18.87 -10.22
N SER A 85 -20.37 18.45 -10.86
CA SER A 85 -19.04 18.28 -10.24
C SER A 85 -18.97 17.27 -9.09
N ASP A 86 -19.96 16.39 -8.93
CA ASP A 86 -19.91 15.27 -7.98
C ASP A 86 -19.17 14.07 -8.61
N TYR A 87 -17.86 14.23 -8.80
CA TYR A 87 -17.03 13.29 -9.55
C TYR A 87 -16.91 11.90 -8.90
N ILE A 88 -17.07 11.81 -7.57
CA ILE A 88 -17.02 10.53 -6.85
C ILE A 88 -18.27 9.71 -7.19
N LYS A 89 -19.47 10.29 -7.06
CA LYS A 89 -20.71 9.61 -7.46
C LYS A 89 -20.76 9.32 -8.96
N ALA A 90 -20.23 10.23 -9.78
CA ALA A 90 -20.12 10.00 -11.22
C ALA A 90 -19.29 8.75 -11.56
N ARG A 91 -18.14 8.57 -10.90
CA ARG A 91 -17.26 7.39 -11.05
C ARG A 91 -17.99 6.11 -10.64
N ASP A 92 -18.65 6.14 -9.49
CA ASP A 92 -19.32 4.96 -8.94
C ASP A 92 -20.47 4.53 -9.87
N MET A 93 -21.24 5.49 -10.38
CA MET A 93 -22.34 5.20 -11.31
C MET A 93 -21.89 4.78 -12.70
N ALA A 94 -20.77 5.31 -13.20
CA ALA A 94 -20.17 4.81 -14.43
C ALA A 94 -19.65 3.37 -14.25
N THR A 95 -19.09 3.05 -13.07
CA THR A 95 -18.63 1.69 -12.74
C THR A 95 -19.80 0.71 -12.69
N ASP A 96 -20.91 1.08 -12.05
CA ASP A 96 -22.12 0.25 -12.05
C ASP A 96 -22.73 0.11 -13.45
N ALA A 97 -22.68 1.15 -14.29
CA ALA A 97 -23.11 1.04 -15.68
C ALA A 97 -22.32 -0.01 -16.46
N ILE A 98 -21.01 -0.09 -16.24
CA ILE A 98 -20.12 -1.10 -16.86
C ILE A 98 -20.42 -2.50 -16.32
N LYS A 99 -20.69 -2.65 -15.01
CA LYS A 99 -21.11 -3.95 -14.43
C LYS A 99 -22.38 -4.50 -15.08
N TRP A 100 -23.32 -3.63 -15.45
CA TRP A 100 -24.57 -4.03 -16.11
C TRP A 100 -24.40 -4.29 -17.62
N ASN A 101 -23.55 -3.53 -18.30
CA ASN A 101 -23.16 -3.76 -19.69
C ASN A 101 -21.71 -3.31 -19.92
N GLU A 102 -20.84 -4.29 -20.11
CA GLU A 102 -19.40 -4.10 -20.35
C GLU A 102 -19.10 -3.44 -21.71
N ASN A 103 -20.04 -3.42 -22.65
CA ASN A 103 -19.87 -2.79 -23.96
C ASN A 103 -20.32 -1.31 -23.97
N ASN A 104 -20.70 -0.74 -22.83
CA ASN A 104 -21.17 0.64 -22.75
C ASN A 104 -20.01 1.66 -22.81
N LYS A 105 -19.56 2.00 -24.02
CA LYS A 105 -18.48 2.96 -24.28
C LYS A 105 -18.66 4.31 -23.59
N LYS A 106 -19.92 4.80 -23.49
CA LYS A 106 -20.21 6.07 -22.81
C LYS A 106 -19.92 5.99 -21.31
N ALA A 107 -20.13 4.83 -20.69
CA ALA A 107 -19.81 4.64 -19.27
C ALA A 107 -18.30 4.69 -19.02
N TYR A 108 -17.49 4.02 -19.84
CA TYR A 108 -16.02 4.13 -19.76
C TYR A 108 -15.54 5.57 -19.96
N TYR A 109 -16.10 6.30 -20.93
CA TYR A 109 -15.70 7.69 -21.17
C TYR A 109 -16.05 8.58 -19.97
N ARG A 110 -17.24 8.39 -19.39
CA ARG A 110 -17.69 9.13 -18.21
C ARG A 110 -16.85 8.79 -16.98
N ARG A 111 -16.46 7.52 -16.79
CA ARG A 111 -15.57 7.07 -15.71
C ARG A 111 -14.16 7.66 -15.85
N ALA A 112 -13.60 7.65 -17.06
CA ALA A 112 -12.32 8.31 -17.35
C ALA A 112 -12.36 9.80 -17.02
N ARG A 113 -13.46 10.48 -17.37
CA ARG A 113 -13.68 11.90 -17.07
C ARG A 113 -13.79 12.15 -15.57
N ALA A 114 -14.45 11.27 -14.83
CA ALA A 114 -14.53 11.34 -13.37
C ALA A 114 -13.14 11.15 -12.72
N TYR A 115 -12.41 10.10 -13.10
CA TYR A 115 -11.05 9.82 -12.65
C TYR A 115 -10.07 10.98 -12.92
N PHE A 116 -10.16 11.60 -14.10
CA PHE A 116 -9.36 12.77 -14.45
C PHE A 116 -9.60 13.98 -13.53
N ASN A 117 -10.84 14.16 -13.06
CA ASN A 117 -11.20 15.26 -12.16
C ASN A 117 -10.89 14.94 -10.69
N THR A 118 -10.88 13.66 -10.29
CA THR A 118 -10.48 13.24 -8.93
C THR A 118 -8.97 13.07 -8.75
N GLY A 119 -8.18 13.15 -9.83
CA GLY A 119 -6.72 12.99 -9.80
C GLY A 119 -6.22 11.55 -9.94
N SER A 120 -7.12 10.59 -10.17
CA SER A 120 -6.83 9.18 -10.45
C SER A 120 -6.40 9.02 -11.92
N LEU A 121 -5.24 9.56 -12.26
CA LEU A 121 -4.81 9.74 -13.66
C LEU A 121 -4.48 8.43 -14.37
N ASP A 122 -3.94 7.44 -13.65
CA ASP A 122 -3.61 6.12 -14.22
C ASP A 122 -4.87 5.32 -14.58
N GLU A 123 -5.92 5.41 -13.76
CA GLU A 123 -7.23 4.81 -14.06
C GLU A 123 -7.92 5.51 -15.23
N ALA A 124 -7.84 6.84 -15.31
CA ALA A 124 -8.33 7.60 -16.46
C ALA A 124 -7.61 7.21 -17.76
N LEU A 125 -6.29 7.00 -17.69
CA LEU A 125 -5.46 6.54 -18.82
C LEU A 125 -5.90 5.15 -19.29
N ASN A 126 -6.15 4.22 -18.37
CA ASN A 126 -6.61 2.86 -18.69
C ASN A 126 -7.95 2.86 -19.43
N ASP A 127 -8.93 3.64 -18.94
CA ASP A 127 -10.24 3.74 -19.60
C ASP A 127 -10.15 4.41 -20.99
N CYS A 128 -9.31 5.44 -21.15
CA CYS A 128 -9.07 6.05 -22.45
C CYS A 128 -8.42 5.07 -23.44
N ASN A 129 -7.41 4.30 -23.00
CA ASN A 129 -6.75 3.31 -23.84
C ASN A 129 -7.69 2.16 -24.21
N HIS A 130 -8.58 1.74 -23.30
CA HIS A 130 -9.61 0.75 -23.60
C HIS A 130 -10.53 1.25 -24.72
N LEU A 131 -11.03 2.48 -24.62
CA LEU A 131 -11.88 3.09 -25.66
C LEU A 131 -11.17 3.25 -27.01
N LEU A 132 -9.90 3.66 -27.02
CA LEU A 132 -9.13 3.81 -28.27
C LEU A 132 -8.75 2.48 -28.92
N LYS A 133 -8.69 1.37 -28.16
CA LYS A 133 -8.56 0.04 -28.76
C LYS A 133 -9.79 -0.33 -29.59
N GLU A 134 -10.97 0.13 -29.18
CA GLU A 134 -12.22 -0.16 -29.89
C GLU A 134 -12.52 0.85 -31.00
N ASP A 135 -12.27 2.13 -30.76
CA ASP A 135 -12.38 3.20 -31.75
C ASP A 135 -11.13 4.09 -31.69
N PRO A 136 -10.10 3.76 -32.50
CA PRO A 136 -8.86 4.52 -32.52
C PRO A 136 -9.05 6.00 -32.86
N ASN A 137 -10.12 6.38 -33.57
CA ASN A 137 -10.34 7.72 -34.11
C ASN A 137 -11.33 8.58 -33.30
N ASP A 138 -11.73 8.15 -32.10
CA ASP A 138 -12.60 8.96 -31.23
C ASP A 138 -11.88 10.25 -30.76
N GLY A 139 -12.27 11.38 -31.34
CA GLY A 139 -11.69 12.69 -31.03
C GLY A 139 -11.88 13.14 -29.58
N ASN A 140 -12.99 12.77 -28.94
CA ASN A 140 -13.27 13.13 -27.55
C ASN A 140 -12.34 12.37 -26.60
N VAL A 141 -12.12 11.08 -26.88
CA VAL A 141 -11.22 10.23 -26.09
C VAL A 141 -9.77 10.66 -26.28
N ARG A 142 -9.34 10.94 -27.52
CA ARG A 142 -7.99 11.47 -27.79
C ARG A 142 -7.73 12.80 -27.07
N SER A 143 -8.71 13.70 -27.06
CA SER A 143 -8.61 14.98 -26.34
C SER A 143 -8.48 14.77 -24.83
N LEU A 144 -9.28 13.86 -24.25
CA LEU A 144 -9.19 13.52 -22.83
C LEU A 144 -7.83 12.88 -22.50
N LEU A 145 -7.36 11.94 -23.31
CA LEU A 145 -6.06 11.28 -23.15
C LEU A 145 -4.90 12.29 -23.18
N ALA A 146 -4.91 13.25 -24.10
CA ALA A 146 -3.90 14.30 -24.15
C ALA A 146 -3.86 15.11 -22.86
N ARG A 147 -5.03 15.45 -22.29
CA ARG A 147 -5.13 16.15 -20.99
C ARG A 147 -4.63 15.29 -19.82
N VAL A 148 -4.95 13.99 -19.82
CA VAL A 148 -4.46 13.03 -18.81
C VAL A 148 -2.94 12.95 -18.84
N ASN A 149 -2.35 12.76 -20.03
CA ASN A 149 -0.90 12.68 -20.22
C ASN A 149 -0.18 13.96 -19.80
N GLU A 150 -0.76 15.14 -20.09
CA GLU A 150 -0.17 16.41 -19.64
C GLU A 150 -0.17 16.53 -18.11
N LYS A 151 -1.28 16.19 -17.44
CA LYS A 151 -1.31 16.15 -15.96
C LYS A 151 -0.31 15.15 -15.39
N LEU A 152 -0.18 13.97 -15.98
CA LEU A 152 0.82 12.96 -15.57
C LEU A 152 2.25 13.49 -15.73
N ARG A 153 2.54 14.19 -16.83
CA ARG A 153 3.86 14.79 -17.07
C ARG A 153 4.18 15.87 -16.03
N ILE A 154 3.21 16.71 -15.71
CA ILE A 154 3.35 17.74 -14.65
C ILE A 154 3.60 17.07 -13.31
N ALA A 155 2.78 16.08 -12.93
CA ALA A 155 2.95 15.34 -11.67
C ALA A 155 4.32 14.65 -11.57
N LYS A 156 4.79 14.01 -12.65
CA LYS A 156 6.14 13.41 -12.70
C LYS A 156 7.25 14.46 -12.58
N LYS A 157 7.10 15.62 -13.21
CA LYS A 157 8.07 16.73 -13.09
C LYS A 157 8.12 17.29 -11.67
N GLU A 158 6.97 17.45 -11.02
CA GLU A 158 6.87 17.88 -9.62
C GLU A 158 7.47 16.84 -8.68
N GLN A 159 7.16 15.55 -8.87
CA GLN A 159 7.78 14.46 -8.13
C GLN A 159 9.30 14.45 -8.30
N LYS A 160 9.81 14.54 -9.54
CA LYS A 160 11.26 14.61 -9.82
C LYS A 160 11.92 15.83 -9.16
N LYS A 161 11.23 16.99 -9.12
CA LYS A 161 11.73 18.18 -8.45
C LYS A 161 11.74 18.01 -6.92
N ALA A 162 10.69 17.41 -6.35
CA ALA A 162 10.60 17.12 -4.92
C ALA A 162 11.66 16.08 -4.49
N PHE A 163 11.86 15.04 -5.29
CA PHE A 163 12.90 14.02 -5.07
C PHE A 163 14.31 14.57 -5.31
N GLY A 164 14.53 15.36 -6.36
CA GLY A 164 15.83 15.99 -6.64
C GLY A 164 16.26 16.96 -5.54
N GLY A 165 15.32 17.79 -5.05
CA GLY A 165 15.57 18.67 -3.91
C GLY A 165 15.76 17.94 -2.58
N LEU A 166 15.36 16.66 -2.48
CA LEU A 166 15.61 15.81 -1.32
C LEU A 166 17.05 15.26 -1.34
N PHE A 167 17.60 14.92 -2.51
CA PHE A 167 18.99 14.47 -2.66
C PHE A 167 20.00 15.60 -2.42
N ASP A 168 19.71 16.82 -2.88
CA ASP A 168 20.59 17.98 -2.64
C ASP A 168 20.62 18.40 -1.16
N LYS A 169 19.57 18.07 -0.39
CA LYS A 169 19.43 18.45 1.03
C LYS A 169 19.92 17.37 1.99
N VAL A 170 20.06 16.12 1.53
CA VAL A 170 20.68 14.99 2.25
C VAL A 170 22.12 14.82 1.77
N GLY A 171 22.91 15.89 1.88
CA GLY A 171 24.32 15.97 1.48
C GLY A 171 25.26 15.19 2.41
N GLY A 172 25.12 13.86 2.44
CA GLY A 172 26.01 12.96 3.19
C GLY A 172 26.08 11.53 2.67
N LEU A 173 25.13 11.10 1.82
CA LEU A 173 25.08 9.73 1.32
C LEU A 173 25.98 9.47 0.08
N TYR A 174 26.43 10.53 -0.60
CA TYR A 174 27.29 10.40 -1.79
C TYR A 174 28.78 10.21 -1.45
N ASP A 175 29.25 10.73 -0.31
CA ASP A 175 30.65 10.58 0.10
C ASP A 175 30.97 9.14 0.49
N ASP A 176 30.05 8.45 1.19
CA ASP A 176 30.22 7.04 1.57
C ASP A 176 30.32 6.12 0.35
N ARG A 177 29.53 6.37 -0.71
CA ARG A 177 29.53 5.53 -1.91
C ARG A 177 30.78 5.74 -2.78
N GLN A 178 31.31 6.96 -2.84
CA GLN A 178 32.57 7.23 -3.55
C GLN A 178 33.77 6.65 -2.79
N LEU A 179 33.79 6.80 -1.46
CA LEU A 179 34.81 6.20 -0.60
C LEU A 179 34.77 4.66 -0.68
N GLU A 180 33.59 4.06 -0.68
CA GLU A 180 33.40 2.61 -0.83
C GLU A 180 33.90 2.11 -2.20
N MET A 181 33.59 2.83 -3.29
CA MET A 181 34.13 2.49 -4.62
C MET A 181 35.66 2.61 -4.68
N GLN A 182 36.25 3.62 -4.05
CA GLN A 182 37.69 3.80 -4.02
C GLN A 182 38.37 2.71 -3.17
N ASN A 183 37.81 2.38 -2.01
CA ASN A 183 38.28 1.30 -1.14
C ASN A 183 38.20 -0.06 -1.84
N LYS A 184 37.14 -0.32 -2.61
CA LYS A 184 36.98 -1.55 -3.38
C LYS A 184 38.01 -1.67 -4.51
N LYS A 185 38.34 -0.57 -5.19
CA LYS A 185 39.41 -0.52 -6.21
C LYS A 185 40.79 -0.77 -5.59
N GLN A 186 41.10 -0.13 -4.46
CA GLN A 186 42.37 -0.32 -3.75
C GLN A 186 42.53 -1.78 -3.26
N LYS A 187 41.46 -2.37 -2.72
CA LYS A 187 41.46 -3.78 -2.29
C LYS A 187 41.73 -4.75 -3.45
N LYS A 188 41.06 -4.56 -4.59
CA LYS A 188 41.29 -5.36 -5.81
C LYS A 188 42.75 -5.25 -6.29
N TYR A 189 43.33 -4.06 -6.27
CA TYR A 189 44.74 -3.88 -6.66
C TYR A 189 45.72 -4.54 -5.68
N ALA A 190 45.43 -4.47 -4.37
CA ALA A 190 46.22 -5.16 -3.35
C ALA A 190 46.17 -6.69 -3.52
N ASP A 191 45.01 -7.25 -3.87
CA ASP A 191 44.88 -8.68 -4.16
C ASP A 191 45.65 -9.07 -5.45
N TYR A 192 45.59 -8.25 -6.50
CA TYR A 192 46.33 -8.45 -7.74
C TYR A 192 47.86 -8.43 -7.53
N THR A 193 48.37 -7.43 -6.81
CA THR A 193 49.82 -7.31 -6.53
C THR A 193 50.31 -8.47 -5.66
N ARG A 194 49.52 -8.92 -4.68
CA ARG A 194 49.83 -10.12 -3.89
C ARG A 194 49.93 -11.37 -4.76
N GLU A 195 48.97 -11.59 -5.66
CA GLU A 195 48.97 -12.75 -6.56
C GLU A 195 50.17 -12.76 -7.53
N LYS A 196 50.58 -11.58 -8.02
CA LYS A 196 51.75 -11.45 -8.90
C LYS A 196 53.07 -11.68 -8.17
N ARG A 197 53.20 -11.21 -6.92
CA ARG A 197 54.35 -11.50 -6.04
C ARG A 197 54.48 -12.99 -5.76
N GLU A 198 53.37 -13.67 -5.47
CA GLU A 198 53.35 -15.11 -5.21
C GLU A 198 53.76 -15.94 -6.44
N LYS A 199 53.49 -15.44 -7.65
CA LYS A 199 53.88 -16.09 -8.92
C LYS A 199 55.27 -15.65 -9.42
N GLY A 200 55.95 -14.73 -8.74
CA GLY A 200 57.26 -14.21 -9.15
C GLY A 200 57.23 -13.39 -10.45
N GLU A 201 56.08 -12.81 -10.78
CA GLU A 201 55.87 -12.01 -11.99
C GLU A 201 56.02 -10.50 -11.69
N THR A 202 56.35 -9.70 -12.70
CA THR A 202 56.46 -8.25 -12.56
C THR A 202 55.10 -7.61 -12.30
N GLU A 203 54.99 -6.85 -11.21
CA GLU A 203 53.79 -6.09 -10.84
C GLU A 203 53.59 -4.88 -11.78
N MET A 204 52.34 -4.62 -12.16
CA MET A 204 51.94 -3.36 -12.81
C MET A 204 51.60 -2.30 -11.75
N ASP A 205 51.87 -1.02 -12.05
CA ASP A 205 51.43 0.09 -11.20
C ASP A 205 49.90 0.24 -11.21
N PHE A 206 49.36 1.03 -10.26
CA PHE A 206 47.92 1.16 -10.05
C PHE A 206 47.18 1.72 -11.27
N GLU A 207 47.79 2.67 -11.98
CA GLU A 207 47.18 3.35 -13.13
C GLU A 207 47.15 2.44 -14.37
N ALA A 208 48.25 1.71 -14.61
CA ALA A 208 48.34 0.69 -15.65
C ALA A 208 47.39 -0.49 -15.36
N TRP A 209 47.28 -0.92 -14.10
CA TRP A 209 46.35 -1.97 -13.69
C TRP A 209 44.89 -1.54 -13.84
N GLU A 210 44.54 -0.31 -13.46
CA GLU A 210 43.17 0.20 -13.59
C GLU A 210 42.73 0.24 -15.05
N LYS A 211 43.61 0.71 -15.95
CA LYS A 211 43.35 0.71 -17.38
C LYS A 211 43.19 -0.71 -17.94
N HIS A 212 44.04 -1.64 -17.51
CA HIS A 212 43.94 -3.05 -17.88
C HIS A 212 42.63 -3.70 -17.39
N GLU A 213 42.23 -3.45 -16.14
CA GLU A 213 40.97 -3.96 -15.58
C GLU A 213 39.75 -3.37 -16.31
N GLN A 214 39.77 -2.09 -16.66
CA GLN A 214 38.70 -1.45 -17.45
C GLN A 214 38.59 -2.05 -18.87
N GLU A 215 39.72 -2.28 -19.53
CA GLU A 215 39.76 -2.92 -20.86
C GLU A 215 39.27 -4.38 -20.79
N GLU A 216 39.64 -5.13 -19.75
CA GLU A 216 39.17 -6.50 -19.54
C GLU A 216 37.67 -6.56 -19.19
N GLU A 217 37.17 -5.64 -18.37
CA GLU A 217 35.74 -5.55 -18.03
C GLU A 217 34.91 -5.16 -19.26
N ALA A 218 35.41 -4.24 -20.10
CA ALA A 218 34.79 -3.91 -21.38
C ALA A 218 34.75 -5.11 -22.33
N LYS A 219 35.82 -5.91 -22.41
CA LYS A 219 35.83 -7.15 -23.21
C LYS A 219 34.83 -8.18 -22.69
N ARG A 220 34.74 -8.37 -21.37
CA ARG A 220 33.75 -9.28 -20.75
C ARG A 220 32.32 -8.84 -21.03
N GLU A 221 32.06 -7.53 -21.06
CA GLU A 221 30.75 -6.99 -21.37
C GLU A 221 30.39 -7.16 -22.86
N VAL A 222 31.35 -6.95 -23.75
CA VAL A 222 31.20 -7.26 -25.19
C VAL A 222 30.95 -8.76 -25.41
N GLU A 223 31.58 -9.64 -24.63
CA GLU A 223 31.35 -11.08 -24.70
C GLU A 223 29.96 -11.47 -24.16
N ARG A 224 29.52 -10.88 -23.04
CA ARG A 224 28.17 -11.09 -22.50
C ARG A 224 27.09 -10.65 -23.48
N THR A 225 27.23 -9.45 -24.04
CA THR A 225 26.28 -8.91 -25.02
C THR A 225 26.24 -9.74 -26.31
N LYS A 226 27.38 -10.30 -26.75
CA LYS A 226 27.40 -11.28 -27.86
C LYS A 226 26.68 -12.57 -27.52
N LYS A 227 26.88 -13.14 -26.32
CA LYS A 227 26.17 -14.36 -25.88
C LYS A 227 24.65 -14.15 -25.81
N VAL A 228 24.21 -13.01 -25.29
CA VAL A 228 22.78 -12.64 -25.26
C VAL A 228 22.22 -12.52 -26.68
N LYS A 229 22.94 -11.86 -27.60
CA LYS A 229 22.51 -11.79 -29.01
C LYS A 229 22.46 -13.15 -29.70
N GLU A 230 23.39 -14.06 -29.41
CA GLU A 230 23.37 -15.43 -29.95
C GLU A 230 22.22 -16.28 -29.36
N GLU A 231 21.80 -16.02 -28.12
CA GLU A 231 20.62 -16.64 -27.50
C GLU A 231 19.30 -16.08 -28.07
N ASP A 232 19.25 -14.77 -28.35
CA ASP A 232 18.12 -14.10 -29.01
C ASP A 232 17.99 -14.54 -30.49
N GLU A 233 19.09 -14.70 -31.23
CA GLU A 233 19.03 -15.22 -32.60
C GLU A 233 18.59 -16.69 -32.70
N LYS A 234 18.89 -17.51 -31.66
CA LYS A 234 18.40 -18.89 -31.58
C LYS A 234 16.92 -18.98 -31.27
N THR A 235 16.36 -18.01 -30.54
CA THR A 235 14.92 -17.93 -30.27
C THR A 235 14.13 -17.33 -31.43
N THR A 236 14.74 -16.44 -32.23
CA THR A 236 14.08 -15.75 -33.35
C THR A 236 13.94 -16.63 -34.63
N LYS A 237 14.66 -17.75 -34.74
CA LYS A 237 14.53 -18.69 -35.88
C LYS A 237 13.24 -19.54 -35.90
N LYS A 238 12.25 -19.27 -35.04
CA LYS A 238 11.00 -20.05 -34.96
C LYS A 238 9.69 -19.29 -35.22
N SER A 239 9.75 -18.03 -35.66
CA SER A 239 8.56 -17.32 -36.13
C SER A 239 8.93 -16.32 -37.21
N VAL A 240 8.47 -16.58 -38.44
CA VAL A 240 8.54 -15.66 -39.58
C VAL A 240 7.18 -14.96 -39.72
N ASP A 241 7.24 -13.66 -40.06
CA ASP A 241 6.18 -12.68 -40.36
C ASP A 241 5.42 -12.12 -39.12
N VAL A 242 5.29 -10.81 -38.86
CA VAL A 242 5.31 -9.58 -39.68
C VAL A 242 5.99 -8.45 -38.89
N ASP A 243 6.74 -7.63 -39.62
CA ASP A 243 7.50 -6.44 -39.23
C ASP A 243 6.60 -5.24 -38.86
N GLU A 244 6.81 -4.69 -37.68
CA GLU A 244 6.56 -3.29 -37.31
C GLU A 244 7.33 -3.00 -36.01
N THR A 245 8.64 -2.75 -36.13
CA THR A 245 9.46 -2.24 -35.02
C THR A 245 9.47 -0.71 -35.05
N PRO A 246 9.12 -0.01 -33.95
CA PRO A 246 9.29 1.44 -33.86
C PRO A 246 10.79 1.77 -33.81
N GLU A 247 11.23 2.68 -34.67
CA GLU A 247 12.59 3.21 -34.68
C GLU A 247 12.78 4.08 -33.42
N PHE A 248 13.63 3.63 -32.49
CA PHE A 248 13.99 4.36 -31.27
C PHE A 248 15.00 5.45 -31.61
N ASP A 249 14.85 6.64 -31.02
CA ASP A 249 15.82 7.71 -31.19
C ASP A 249 17.06 7.53 -30.28
N GLU A 250 18.14 8.28 -30.54
CA GLU A 250 19.41 8.17 -29.80
C GLU A 250 19.26 8.43 -28.28
N GLU A 251 18.17 9.07 -27.87
CA GLU A 251 17.88 9.39 -26.48
C GLU A 251 17.19 8.22 -25.77
N ASP A 252 16.29 7.51 -26.46
CA ASP A 252 15.68 6.26 -26.00
C ASP A 252 16.71 5.12 -25.85
N GLU A 253 17.66 4.98 -26.79
CA GLU A 253 18.73 3.98 -26.68
C GLU A 253 19.61 4.22 -25.45
N LYS A 254 19.86 5.50 -25.12
CA LYS A 254 20.64 5.89 -23.95
C LYS A 254 19.91 5.55 -22.65
N ILE A 255 18.61 5.81 -22.58
CA ILE A 255 17.77 5.46 -21.42
C ILE A 255 17.68 3.94 -21.25
N ILE A 256 17.55 3.19 -22.34
CA ILE A 256 17.52 1.72 -22.32
C ILE A 256 18.86 1.15 -21.82
N SER A 257 19.98 1.75 -22.23
CA SER A 257 21.31 1.35 -21.78
C SER A 257 21.53 1.63 -20.28
N GLU A 258 21.05 2.77 -19.80
CA GLU A 258 21.20 3.21 -18.41
C GLU A 258 20.27 2.44 -17.46
N THR A 259 19.06 2.08 -17.91
CA THR A 259 18.11 1.26 -17.15
C THR A 259 18.49 -0.22 -17.12
N LYS A 260 19.08 -0.77 -18.20
CA LYS A 260 19.69 -2.11 -18.18
C LYS A 260 20.88 -2.19 -17.23
N LYS A 261 21.71 -1.13 -17.18
CA LYS A 261 22.83 -1.00 -16.24
C LYS A 261 22.37 -0.98 -14.77
N MET A 262 21.12 -0.58 -14.52
CA MET A 262 20.48 -0.56 -13.19
C MET A 262 19.63 -1.82 -12.89
N GLY A 263 19.60 -2.82 -13.77
CA GLY A 263 18.97 -4.12 -13.51
C GLY A 263 17.45 -4.19 -13.71
N TYR A 264 16.84 -3.21 -14.37
CA TYR A 264 15.40 -3.24 -14.67
C TYR A 264 15.16 -3.81 -16.08
N CYS A 265 14.50 -4.97 -16.18
CA CYS A 265 14.02 -5.52 -17.46
C CYS A 265 12.50 -5.31 -17.57
N TYR A 266 12.05 -4.70 -18.67
CA TYR A 266 10.66 -4.61 -19.09
C TYR A 266 10.44 -5.42 -20.39
N PHE A 267 9.24 -6.00 -20.50
CA PHE A 267 8.61 -6.80 -21.58
C PHE A 267 8.56 -8.34 -21.43
N GLY A 268 7.34 -8.82 -21.14
CA GLY A 268 6.59 -9.67 -22.07
C GLY A 268 6.80 -11.19 -22.01
N LYS A 269 6.28 -11.88 -20.98
CA LYS A 269 6.03 -13.33 -21.06
C LYS A 269 4.81 -13.57 -21.98
N GLN A 270 5.02 -14.11 -23.18
CA GLN A 270 3.94 -14.59 -24.06
C GLN A 270 3.19 -15.77 -23.41
N ARG A 271 1.86 -15.72 -23.45
CA ARG A 271 0.98 -16.85 -23.14
C ARG A 271 1.02 -17.83 -24.32
N SER A 272 1.27 -19.11 -24.03
CA SER A 272 1.17 -20.19 -25.01
C SER A 272 -0.26 -20.71 -25.15
N ASP A 273 -0.60 -21.09 -26.38
CA ASP A 273 -1.89 -21.54 -26.89
C ASP A 273 -2.47 -22.80 -26.20
N ILE A 274 -3.48 -22.64 -25.34
CA ILE A 274 -4.47 -23.69 -25.04
C ILE A 274 -5.82 -23.00 -24.77
N GLU A 275 -6.55 -22.64 -25.82
CA GLU A 275 -8.01 -22.42 -25.73
C GLU A 275 -8.64 -22.39 -27.13
N LYS A 276 -8.59 -23.55 -27.80
CA LYS A 276 -9.54 -23.90 -28.86
C LYS A 276 -10.01 -25.32 -28.61
N ASN A 277 -11.06 -25.44 -27.79
CA ASN A 277 -12.10 -26.46 -27.88
C ASN A 277 -12.94 -26.44 -26.60
N SER A 278 -14.12 -25.84 -26.66
CA SER A 278 -15.40 -26.47 -26.27
C SER A 278 -16.47 -25.40 -26.10
N SER A 279 -17.25 -25.23 -27.15
CA SER A 279 -18.64 -24.75 -27.06
C SER A 279 -19.55 -25.97 -27.16
N GLN A 280 -20.73 -25.90 -26.53
CA GLN A 280 -21.84 -26.89 -26.48
C GLN A 280 -21.71 -27.90 -25.32
N THR A 281 -22.59 -27.90 -24.31
CA THR A 281 -24.01 -28.29 -24.41
C THR A 281 -24.81 -27.86 -23.15
N ALA A 282 -26.13 -27.89 -23.27
CA ALA A 282 -27.13 -27.17 -22.49
C ALA A 282 -27.83 -27.95 -21.34
N ALA A 283 -28.44 -27.17 -20.42
CA ALA A 283 -29.74 -27.34 -19.73
C ALA A 283 -29.95 -28.46 -18.67
N THR A 284 -30.45 -28.10 -17.46
CA THR A 284 -31.89 -28.17 -17.04
C THR A 284 -32.09 -28.23 -15.49
N SER A 285 -32.80 -27.22 -14.95
CA SER A 285 -33.84 -27.18 -13.88
C SER A 285 -33.69 -27.62 -12.39
N THR A 286 -33.90 -26.62 -11.51
CA THR A 286 -34.83 -26.48 -10.34
C THR A 286 -34.79 -27.42 -9.12
N VAL A 287 -34.69 -26.85 -7.90
CA VAL A 287 -35.80 -26.63 -6.92
C VAL A 287 -35.28 -25.91 -5.65
N ASN A 288 -36.00 -24.85 -5.25
CA ASN A 288 -35.88 -24.09 -4.00
C ASN A 288 -36.71 -24.72 -2.87
N VAL A 289 -36.18 -24.80 -1.64
CA VAL A 289 -36.95 -24.67 -0.38
C VAL A 289 -36.06 -24.02 0.69
N ALA A 290 -36.48 -22.86 1.21
CA ALA A 290 -35.87 -22.16 2.34
C ALA A 290 -36.22 -22.83 3.69
N PRO A 291 -35.49 -22.55 4.78
CA PRO A 291 -36.25 -22.09 5.95
C PRO A 291 -35.59 -20.99 6.80
N GLN A 292 -36.49 -20.37 7.56
CA GLN A 292 -36.36 -19.20 8.43
C GLN A 292 -35.55 -19.43 9.73
N LYS A 293 -35.27 -18.31 10.40
CA LYS A 293 -34.66 -18.13 11.72
C LYS A 293 -35.40 -18.89 12.84
N VAL A 294 -34.64 -19.44 13.79
CA VAL A 294 -35.12 -19.77 15.15
C VAL A 294 -34.02 -19.47 16.18
N ASP A 295 -34.47 -19.01 17.35
CA ASP A 295 -33.74 -18.49 18.50
C ASP A 295 -32.72 -19.41 19.16
N VAL A 296 -31.80 -18.75 19.87
CA VAL A 296 -30.67 -19.31 20.61
C VAL A 296 -31.14 -20.08 21.86
N ASN A 297 -30.69 -21.33 22.02
CA ASN A 297 -30.30 -21.79 23.34
C ASN A 297 -29.17 -22.83 23.30
N SER A 298 -28.37 -22.78 24.37
CA SER A 298 -27.07 -23.37 24.62
C SER A 298 -26.91 -24.88 24.42
N LYS A 299 -25.70 -25.25 23.99
CA LYS A 299 -25.03 -26.57 23.85
C LYS A 299 -25.02 -27.11 22.42
N ASP A 300 -23.89 -26.91 21.72
CA ASP A 300 -23.17 -27.96 20.97
C ASP A 300 -21.92 -27.36 20.29
N GLN A 301 -20.75 -27.83 20.72
CA GLN A 301 -19.40 -27.41 20.32
C GLN A 301 -18.90 -28.08 19.02
N ASP A 302 -19.73 -28.21 17.97
CA ASP A 302 -19.30 -28.92 16.74
C ASP A 302 -19.70 -28.26 15.40
N TYR A 303 -20.13 -27.00 15.40
CA TYR A 303 -20.61 -26.30 14.20
C TYR A 303 -19.62 -25.31 13.54
N LEU A 304 -18.32 -25.38 13.84
CA LEU A 304 -17.29 -24.53 13.19
C LEU A 304 -16.62 -25.17 11.96
N LYS A 305 -17.16 -26.27 11.43
CA LYS A 305 -16.61 -26.97 10.25
C LYS A 305 -17.42 -26.82 8.96
N ARG A 306 -18.31 -25.81 8.84
CA ARG A 306 -19.06 -25.55 7.61
C ARG A 306 -19.02 -24.08 7.20
N SER A 307 -17.92 -23.68 6.60
CA SER A 307 -17.82 -22.48 5.76
C SER A 307 -16.82 -22.67 4.62
N ILE A 308 -16.85 -23.86 3.99
CA ILE A 308 -16.27 -24.07 2.66
C ILE A 308 -17.47 -24.31 1.75
N SER A 309 -17.77 -23.34 0.88
CA SER A 309 -18.86 -23.47 -0.08
C SER A 309 -18.55 -24.64 -1.02
N SER A 310 -19.60 -25.33 -1.45
CA SER A 310 -19.55 -26.52 -2.32
C SER A 310 -18.91 -26.27 -3.71
N TRP A 311 -18.41 -25.06 -3.96
CA TRP A 311 -17.61 -24.70 -5.14
C TRP A 311 -16.11 -25.03 -4.97
N ASN A 312 -15.61 -25.21 -3.75
CA ASN A 312 -14.20 -25.52 -3.49
C ASN A 312 -13.85 -27.02 -3.56
N SER A 313 -14.83 -27.90 -3.85
CA SER A 313 -14.59 -29.35 -3.95
C SER A 313 -14.18 -29.84 -5.34
N GLN A 314 -14.15 -28.96 -6.35
CA GLN A 314 -13.82 -29.31 -7.75
C GLN A 314 -12.44 -28.85 -8.24
N GLY A 315 -11.54 -28.42 -7.34
CA GLY A 315 -10.10 -28.46 -7.62
C GLY A 315 -9.56 -27.48 -8.65
N THR A 316 -10.04 -26.23 -8.68
CA THR A 316 -9.38 -25.14 -9.43
C THR A 316 -8.66 -24.18 -8.48
N THR A 317 -7.46 -24.57 -8.06
CA THR A 317 -6.29 -23.73 -7.74
C THR A 317 -6.49 -22.42 -6.93
N TYR A 318 -7.22 -22.46 -5.82
CA TYR A 318 -7.14 -21.45 -4.76
C TYR A 318 -6.98 -22.14 -3.41
N GLU A 319 -5.75 -22.20 -2.89
CA GLU A 319 -5.52 -22.54 -1.49
C GLU A 319 -5.61 -21.25 -0.67
N GLU A 320 -6.81 -20.97 -0.14
CA GLU A 320 -6.98 -19.99 0.92
C GLU A 320 -6.71 -20.68 2.27
N LYS A 321 -5.77 -20.14 3.03
CA LYS A 321 -5.38 -20.66 4.34
C LYS A 321 -5.65 -19.60 5.40
N ASP A 322 -6.67 -19.81 6.22
CA ASP A 322 -6.94 -18.98 7.39
C ASP A 322 -5.79 -19.12 8.39
N MET A 323 -5.16 -18.00 8.71
CA MET A 323 -4.03 -17.88 9.63
C MET A 323 -4.34 -17.01 10.85
N THR A 324 -5.61 -16.67 11.07
CA THR A 324 -6.06 -15.73 12.10
C THR A 324 -5.60 -16.17 13.49
N SER A 325 -5.83 -17.43 13.85
CA SER A 325 -5.44 -17.96 15.17
C SER A 325 -3.94 -17.97 15.39
N TRP A 326 -3.16 -18.31 14.34
CA TRP A 326 -1.70 -18.32 14.40
C TRP A 326 -1.15 -16.89 14.51
N CYS A 327 -1.66 -15.97 13.68
CA CYS A 327 -1.24 -14.58 13.66
C CYS A 327 -1.53 -13.89 14.99
N LYS A 328 -2.73 -14.06 15.57
CA LYS A 328 -3.07 -13.46 16.87
C LYS A 328 -2.09 -13.88 17.97
N LYS A 329 -1.80 -15.18 18.06
CA LYS A 329 -0.87 -15.73 19.05
C LYS A 329 0.56 -15.23 18.81
N LYS A 330 1.05 -15.27 17.57
CA LYS A 330 2.41 -14.86 17.24
C LYS A 330 2.62 -13.36 17.40
N PHE A 331 1.66 -12.57 16.96
CA PHE A 331 1.67 -11.13 17.14
C PHE A 331 1.76 -10.75 18.63
N GLU A 332 0.98 -11.41 19.49
CA GLU A 332 1.09 -11.24 20.94
C GLU A 332 2.49 -11.60 21.47
N GLU A 333 3.07 -12.73 21.05
CA GLU A 333 4.43 -13.14 21.43
C GLU A 333 5.50 -12.09 21.05
N TYR A 334 5.43 -11.55 19.82
CA TYR A 334 6.38 -10.52 19.34
C TYR A 334 6.25 -9.20 20.09
N ILE A 335 5.02 -8.73 20.27
CA ILE A 335 4.74 -7.45 20.94
C ILE A 335 5.12 -7.53 22.43
N MET A 336 4.89 -8.68 23.09
CA MET A 336 5.38 -8.93 24.44
C MET A 336 6.92 -9.00 24.54
N GLY A 337 7.62 -9.21 23.43
CA GLY A 337 9.08 -9.13 23.36
C GLY A 337 9.64 -7.70 23.30
N ALA A 338 8.79 -6.69 23.10
CA ALA A 338 9.23 -5.29 23.01
C ALA A 338 9.54 -4.74 24.40
N SER A 339 10.82 -4.68 24.77
CA SER A 339 11.30 -4.05 26.02
C SER A 339 12.37 -3.00 25.74
N TYR A 340 12.42 -1.97 26.58
CA TYR A 340 13.41 -0.91 26.53
C TYR A 340 14.12 -0.81 27.87
N THR A 341 15.45 -0.74 27.84
CA THR A 341 16.28 -0.45 28.99
C THR A 341 17.31 0.60 28.63
N ASN A 342 17.43 1.60 29.48
CA ASN A 342 18.47 2.61 29.47
C ASN A 342 19.44 2.22 30.59
N GLU A 343 20.44 1.40 30.26
CA GLU A 343 21.51 1.05 31.20
C GLU A 343 22.76 1.90 30.91
N PRO A 344 23.27 2.64 31.91
CA PRO A 344 24.57 3.30 31.80
C PRO A 344 25.66 2.23 31.97
N ASN A 345 25.99 1.48 30.91
CA ASN A 345 27.03 0.46 31.00
C ASN A 345 28.44 1.08 30.84
N VAL A 346 29.30 0.77 31.81
CA VAL A 346 30.66 1.31 32.04
C VAL A 346 31.70 0.72 31.07
N GLU A 347 31.40 -0.36 30.35
CA GLU A 347 32.40 -1.07 29.52
C GLU A 347 32.21 -0.96 27.99
N GLY A 348 31.28 -0.13 27.50
CA GLY A 348 31.00 -0.11 26.05
C GLY A 348 30.54 1.20 25.42
N SER A 349 30.31 2.27 26.19
CA SER A 349 29.76 3.51 25.63
C SER A 349 30.84 4.52 25.26
N LYS A 350 31.58 4.25 24.16
CA LYS A 350 32.37 5.31 23.48
C LYS A 350 31.54 6.59 23.29
N ASN A 351 30.24 6.42 23.05
CA ASN A 351 29.28 7.50 22.85
C ASN A 351 29.08 8.43 24.05
N ILE A 352 29.09 7.94 25.30
CA ILE A 352 28.83 8.82 26.47
C ILE A 352 30.07 9.65 26.79
N VAL A 353 31.26 9.03 26.72
CA VAL A 353 32.55 9.71 26.98
C VAL A 353 32.90 10.72 25.89
N GLU A 354 32.64 10.41 24.61
CA GLU A 354 32.82 11.37 23.50
C GLU A 354 31.84 12.55 23.61
N MET A 355 30.57 12.31 24.00
CA MET A 355 29.59 13.39 24.21
C MET A 355 29.89 14.28 25.43
N PHE A 356 30.62 13.77 26.43
CA PHE A 356 31.12 14.58 27.55
C PHE A 356 32.24 15.55 27.13
N ASN A 357 33.07 15.17 26.15
CA ASN A 357 34.17 16.00 25.67
C ASN A 357 33.71 17.19 24.81
N ASP A 358 32.51 17.09 24.22
CA ASP A 358 31.92 18.15 23.37
C ASP A 358 31.15 19.23 24.15
N ILE A 359 30.90 19.02 25.45
CA ILE A 359 30.23 20.01 26.29
C ILE A 359 31.28 20.91 26.93
N ASN A 360 31.34 22.15 26.46
CA ASN A 360 32.19 23.18 27.06
C ASN A 360 31.56 23.65 28.39
N LEU A 361 31.93 22.97 29.48
CA LEU A 361 31.45 23.20 30.86
C LEU A 361 31.63 24.65 31.35
N ASP A 362 32.54 25.40 30.72
CA ASP A 362 32.86 26.78 31.11
C ASP A 362 31.85 27.81 30.58
N ASN A 363 30.89 27.44 29.72
CA ASN A 363 29.97 28.38 29.06
C ASN A 363 28.52 27.85 28.94
N LEU A 364 27.92 27.47 30.08
CA LEU A 364 26.57 26.87 30.19
C LEU A 364 25.38 27.86 30.09
N ASP A 365 25.55 28.99 29.38
CA ASP A 365 24.53 30.05 29.33
C ASP A 365 23.48 29.86 28.22
N SER A 366 23.63 28.86 27.35
CA SER A 366 22.69 28.60 26.25
C SER A 366 21.62 27.57 26.66
N GLU A 367 20.35 27.90 26.40
CA GLU A 367 19.20 27.00 26.61
C GLU A 367 19.36 25.66 25.85
N SER A 368 20.13 25.66 24.76
CA SER A 368 20.50 24.45 24.02
C SER A 368 21.47 23.55 24.79
N ASP A 369 22.40 24.10 25.55
CA ASP A 369 23.41 23.31 26.26
C ASP A 369 22.86 22.75 27.56
N MET A 370 21.95 23.47 28.22
CA MET A 370 21.14 22.94 29.32
C MET A 370 20.27 21.76 28.89
N ASN A 371 19.62 21.84 27.71
CA ASN A 371 18.85 20.72 27.16
C ASN A 371 19.73 19.50 26.83
N LYS A 372 20.97 19.71 26.36
CA LYS A 372 21.93 18.61 26.14
C LYS A 372 22.38 17.98 27.46
N LEU A 373 22.63 18.80 28.48
CA LEU A 373 23.01 18.35 29.83
C LEU A 373 21.87 17.58 30.50
N GLN A 374 20.62 18.01 30.31
CA GLN A 374 19.43 17.34 30.82
C GLN A 374 19.18 16.01 30.11
N LYS A 375 19.42 15.93 28.80
CA LYS A 375 19.41 14.65 28.05
C LYS A 375 20.51 13.70 28.51
N LEU A 376 21.72 14.22 28.74
CA LEU A 376 22.86 13.46 29.28
C LEU A 376 22.59 12.93 30.69
N ALA A 377 21.98 13.75 31.56
CA ALA A 377 21.53 13.35 32.89
C ALA A 377 20.43 12.28 32.81
N GLY A 378 19.51 12.39 31.84
CA GLY A 378 18.54 11.35 31.52
C GLY A 378 19.17 10.01 31.11
N MET A 379 20.36 10.04 30.51
CA MET A 379 21.15 8.84 30.17
C MET A 379 21.87 8.22 31.38
N MET A 380 22.01 8.94 32.50
CA MET A 380 22.59 8.40 33.75
C MET A 380 21.58 7.62 34.60
N TYR A 381 20.28 7.82 34.38
CA TYR A 381 19.22 7.15 35.13
C TYR A 381 18.93 5.75 34.57
N LYS A 382 18.86 4.77 35.46
CA LYS A 382 18.39 3.43 35.10
C LYS A 382 16.89 3.51 34.86
N SER A 383 16.50 3.52 33.59
CA SER A 383 15.10 3.62 33.20
C SER A 383 14.72 2.49 32.26
N SER A 384 13.49 1.98 32.37
CA SER A 384 13.05 0.86 31.54
C SER A 384 11.56 0.92 31.25
N ILE A 385 11.18 0.39 30.10
CA ILE A 385 9.78 0.16 29.71
C ILE A 385 9.64 -1.33 29.43
N LYS A 386 8.75 -1.99 30.16
CA LYS A 386 8.47 -3.42 30.01
C LYS A 386 7.00 -3.64 29.67
N PRO A 387 6.70 -4.52 28.71
CA PRO A 387 5.33 -4.89 28.42
C PRO A 387 4.82 -5.81 29.53
N THR A 388 3.60 -5.55 30.02
CA THR A 388 2.98 -6.34 31.09
C THR A 388 1.92 -7.30 30.56
N SER A 389 1.11 -6.84 29.61
CA SER A 389 0.06 -7.65 28.98
C SER A 389 -0.35 -7.05 27.64
N VAL A 390 -0.75 -7.92 26.71
CA VAL A 390 -1.47 -7.53 25.49
C VAL A 390 -2.93 -7.96 25.66
N GLU A 391 -3.85 -7.04 25.41
CA GLU A 391 -5.28 -7.24 25.56
C GLU A 391 -5.99 -6.93 24.24
N GLY A 392 -7.06 -7.69 23.96
CA GLY A 392 -7.97 -7.42 22.85
C GLY A 392 -7.30 -7.51 21.48
N VAL A 393 -6.51 -8.55 21.21
CA VAL A 393 -5.98 -8.82 19.87
C VAL A 393 -7.13 -9.23 18.96
N ASP A 394 -7.60 -8.31 18.13
CA ASP A 394 -8.74 -8.50 17.25
C ASP A 394 -8.37 -8.28 15.78
N GLY A 395 -9.17 -8.87 14.89
CA GLY A 395 -8.97 -8.85 13.44
C GLY A 395 -8.71 -10.22 12.83
N ASP A 396 -8.41 -10.23 11.53
CA ASP A 396 -8.37 -11.42 10.67
C ASP A 396 -7.04 -11.52 9.93
N ALA A 397 -6.60 -12.75 9.65
CA ALA A 397 -5.39 -12.98 8.86
C ALA A 397 -5.52 -14.21 7.96
N GLN A 398 -5.14 -14.09 6.69
CA GLN A 398 -5.24 -15.15 5.71
C GLN A 398 -4.14 -15.11 4.67
N ILE A 399 -3.73 -16.28 4.21
CA ILE A 399 -2.83 -16.43 3.07
C ILE A 399 -3.69 -16.81 1.87
N ALA A 400 -3.60 -15.99 0.81
CA ALA A 400 -4.39 -16.17 -0.41
C ALA A 400 -3.48 -16.12 -1.64
N PHE A 401 -3.74 -16.99 -2.62
CA PHE A 401 -2.99 -17.00 -3.88
C PHE A 401 -3.73 -16.18 -4.94
N ILE A 402 -3.39 -14.89 -5.06
CA ILE A 402 -4.11 -13.95 -5.93
C ILE A 402 -3.27 -13.69 -7.18
N ARG A 403 -3.81 -14.03 -8.36
CA ARG A 403 -3.19 -13.77 -9.67
C ARG A 403 -1.75 -14.31 -9.79
N GLY A 404 -1.48 -15.50 -9.28
CA GLY A 404 -0.15 -16.11 -9.36
C GLY A 404 0.84 -15.66 -8.28
N THR A 405 0.42 -14.77 -7.37
CA THR A 405 1.26 -14.29 -6.26
C THR A 405 0.62 -14.68 -4.93
N ARG A 406 1.41 -15.30 -4.04
CA ARG A 406 0.99 -15.53 -2.66
C ARG A 406 0.93 -14.20 -1.91
N ARG A 407 -0.21 -13.87 -1.34
CA ARG A 407 -0.47 -12.65 -0.57
C ARG A 407 -0.74 -13.03 0.89
N TYR A 408 -0.17 -12.23 1.79
CA TYR A 408 -0.27 -12.37 3.24
C TYR A 408 -1.13 -11.21 3.72
N LEU A 409 -2.44 -11.44 3.85
CA LEU A 409 -3.42 -10.41 4.19
C LEU A 409 -3.70 -10.49 5.67
N PHE A 410 -3.59 -9.38 6.39
CA PHE A 410 -4.06 -9.30 7.76
C PHE A 410 -4.45 -7.87 8.11
N ASP A 411 -5.32 -7.76 9.11
CA ASP A 411 -5.66 -6.53 9.79
C ASP A 411 -5.79 -6.88 11.27
N LEU A 412 -4.90 -6.32 12.09
CA LEU A 412 -4.82 -6.60 13.52
C LEU A 412 -4.84 -5.31 14.33
N SER A 413 -5.51 -5.36 15.47
CA SER A 413 -5.50 -4.30 16.46
C SER A 413 -5.30 -4.89 17.85
N CYS A 414 -4.65 -4.15 18.75
CA CYS A 414 -4.50 -4.57 20.14
C CYS A 414 -4.24 -3.41 21.09
N THR A 415 -4.37 -3.69 22.38
CA THR A 415 -3.97 -2.80 23.47
C THR A 415 -2.82 -3.41 24.24
N LEU A 416 -1.67 -2.73 24.28
CA LEU A 416 -0.49 -3.14 25.02
C LEU A 416 -0.38 -2.33 26.32
N ASN A 417 -0.45 -3.00 27.46
CA ASN A 417 -0.14 -2.41 28.76
C ASN A 417 1.37 -2.49 29.02
N VAL A 418 1.94 -1.41 29.54
CA VAL A 418 3.36 -1.31 29.86
C VAL A 418 3.59 -0.75 31.25
N GLU A 419 4.64 -1.24 31.91
CA GLU A 419 5.20 -0.69 33.13
C GLU A 419 6.46 0.09 32.81
N ILE A 420 6.59 1.28 33.38
CA ILE A 420 7.68 2.20 33.13
C ILE A 420 8.34 2.51 34.47
N THR A 421 9.64 2.24 34.56
CA THR A 421 10.44 2.49 35.76
C THR A 421 11.47 3.56 35.43
N ILE A 422 11.56 4.58 36.26
CA ILE A 422 12.61 5.61 36.21
C ILE A 422 13.29 5.63 37.57
N ASP A 423 14.54 5.17 37.61
CA ASP A 423 15.38 5.22 38.79
C ASP A 423 16.30 6.44 38.73
N THR A 424 16.04 7.39 39.62
CA THR A 424 16.81 8.63 39.75
C THR A 424 17.98 8.51 40.72
N SER A 425 18.24 7.32 41.28
CA SER A 425 19.38 7.12 42.16
C SER A 425 20.70 7.24 41.40
N VAL A 426 21.52 8.20 41.81
CA VAL A 426 22.88 8.39 41.29
C VAL A 426 23.83 7.56 42.14
N GLY A 427 24.70 6.78 41.51
CA GLY A 427 25.58 5.78 42.13
C GLY A 427 26.14 6.17 43.50
N SER A 428 25.50 5.68 44.56
CA SER A 428 26.07 5.62 45.90
C SER A 428 26.45 4.17 46.18
N GLY A 429 27.76 3.93 46.33
CA GLY A 429 28.26 2.71 46.97
C GLY A 429 27.64 2.52 48.36
N PRO A 430 27.79 1.34 48.96
CA PRO A 430 27.00 0.95 50.11
C PRO A 430 27.48 1.71 51.36
N ALA A 431 26.79 2.76 51.78
CA ALA A 431 26.75 3.19 53.18
C ALA A 431 25.70 4.28 53.47
N ALA A 432 25.02 4.06 54.61
CA ALA A 432 24.42 5.01 55.54
C ALA A 432 23.00 5.55 55.24
N ASP A 433 22.03 4.81 55.77
CA ASP A 433 21.01 5.30 56.72
C ASP A 433 20.49 6.73 56.51
N SER A 434 19.46 6.85 55.66
CA SER A 434 18.35 7.75 55.94
C SER A 434 17.07 7.22 55.30
N ALA A 435 15.98 7.25 56.07
CA ALA A 435 14.71 6.62 55.74
C ALA A 435 14.00 7.33 54.57
N GLU A 436 13.78 6.53 53.52
CA GLU A 436 12.55 6.45 52.70
C GLU A 436 12.05 7.73 52.00
N SER A 437 12.73 8.10 50.91
CA SER A 437 12.01 8.43 49.68
C SER A 437 12.55 7.55 48.55
N SER A 438 11.75 6.61 48.06
CA SER A 438 12.15 5.74 46.95
C SER A 438 12.49 6.59 45.71
N HIS A 439 13.78 6.66 45.36
CA HIS A 439 14.27 7.35 44.15
C HIS A 439 13.81 6.69 42.83
N ILE A 440 13.07 5.58 42.94
CA ILE A 440 12.45 4.86 41.85
C ILE A 440 10.99 5.32 41.71
N SER A 441 10.62 5.80 40.53
CA SER A 441 9.25 6.12 40.18
C SER A 441 8.72 5.12 39.13
N ASN A 442 7.60 4.48 39.44
CA ASN A 442 6.92 3.55 38.54
C ASN A 442 5.65 4.19 37.96
N TYR A 443 5.44 4.03 36.67
CA TYR A 443 4.29 4.53 35.92
C TYR A 443 3.70 3.42 35.07
N ASN A 444 2.38 3.47 34.85
CA ASN A 444 1.69 2.54 33.97
C ASN A 444 1.24 3.25 32.70
N GLY A 445 1.57 2.67 31.56
CA GLY A 445 1.18 3.14 30.24
C GLY A 445 0.26 2.15 29.53
N VAL A 446 -0.53 2.66 28.60
CA VAL A 446 -1.37 1.89 27.68
C VAL A 446 -1.09 2.39 26.27
N LEU A 447 -0.62 1.49 25.41
CA LEU A 447 -0.42 1.72 23.99
C LEU A 447 -1.59 1.07 23.24
N THR A 448 -2.31 1.85 22.44
CA THR A 448 -3.33 1.33 21.53
C THR A 448 -2.75 1.30 20.13
N LEU A 449 -2.62 0.10 19.57
CA LEU A 449 -2.18 -0.14 18.19
C LEU A 449 -3.45 -0.30 17.34
N ARG A 450 -3.72 0.67 16.47
CA ARG A 450 -4.88 0.64 15.57
C ARG A 450 -4.44 0.23 14.17
N GLU A 451 -5.23 -0.59 13.47
CA GLU A 451 -5.06 -0.80 12.01
C GLU A 451 -3.65 -1.26 11.60
N ILE A 452 -3.09 -2.26 12.27
CA ILE A 452 -1.84 -2.89 11.82
C ILE A 452 -2.19 -3.85 10.69
N SER A 453 -1.97 -3.42 9.45
CA SER A 453 -2.39 -4.13 8.24
C SER A 453 -1.22 -4.67 7.41
N SER A 454 -1.51 -5.52 6.43
CA SER A 454 -0.55 -5.99 5.43
C SER A 454 0.00 -4.91 4.48
N GLU A 455 -0.65 -3.75 4.39
CA GLU A 455 -0.19 -2.62 3.55
C GLU A 455 0.03 -1.36 4.40
N LYS A 456 1.24 -0.78 4.32
CA LYS A 456 1.54 0.52 4.93
C LYS A 456 1.02 1.63 4.01
N GLU A 457 0.24 2.56 4.54
CA GLU A 457 -0.12 3.78 3.80
C GLU A 457 1.14 4.56 3.37
N VAL A 458 1.11 5.15 2.17
CA VAL A 458 2.26 5.84 1.58
C VAL A 458 2.74 6.98 2.49
N GLY A 459 3.98 6.86 2.98
CA GLY A 459 4.62 7.87 3.82
C GLY A 459 4.30 7.79 5.32
N LYS A 460 3.51 6.80 5.77
CA LYS A 460 3.25 6.54 7.19
C LYS A 460 4.09 5.36 7.71
N THR A 461 4.37 5.39 9.00
CA THR A 461 5.04 4.33 9.75
C THR A 461 4.08 3.73 10.77
N TRP A 462 4.39 2.54 11.32
CA TRP A 462 3.57 1.95 12.38
C TRP A 462 3.42 2.89 13.59
N LYS A 463 4.38 3.79 13.83
CA LYS A 463 4.33 4.79 14.90
C LYS A 463 3.11 5.69 14.82
N ASP A 464 2.65 6.01 13.61
CA ASP A 464 1.50 6.91 13.38
C ASP A 464 0.19 6.31 13.88
N TYR A 465 0.16 4.97 13.99
CA TYR A 465 -0.99 4.21 14.46
C TYR A 465 -0.91 3.83 15.95
N ILE A 466 0.14 4.25 16.65
CA ILE A 466 0.35 3.98 18.08
C ILE A 466 -0.05 5.21 18.90
N THR A 467 -1.16 5.08 19.64
CA THR A 467 -1.59 6.07 20.63
C THR A 467 -1.16 5.67 22.04
N VAL A 468 -0.63 6.60 22.83
CA VAL A 468 -0.18 6.34 24.21
C VAL A 468 -1.07 7.08 25.20
N LYS A 469 -1.47 6.39 26.27
CA LYS A 469 -2.15 6.97 27.44
C LYS A 469 -1.46 6.52 28.72
N TYR A 470 -1.27 7.42 29.66
CA TYR A 470 -0.69 7.11 30.97
C TYR A 470 -1.80 6.99 32.01
N LYS A 471 -1.77 5.94 32.83
CA LYS A 471 -2.76 5.71 33.90
C LYS A 471 -2.46 6.55 35.16
N SER A 472 -1.22 6.98 35.34
CA SER A 472 -0.75 7.72 36.51
C SER A 472 -0.33 9.13 36.15
N THR A 473 -0.51 10.08 37.07
CA THR A 473 0.03 11.44 36.94
C THR A 473 1.55 11.39 36.89
N ILE A 474 2.14 11.86 35.80
CA ILE A 474 3.59 11.89 35.61
C ILE A 474 4.16 13.10 36.37
N LYS A 475 5.25 12.89 37.11
CA LYS A 475 5.95 14.00 37.77
C LYS A 475 6.53 14.95 36.70
N PRO A 476 6.42 16.28 36.86
CA PRO A 476 6.91 17.24 35.85
C PRO A 476 8.39 17.03 35.47
N GLU A 477 9.23 16.70 36.45
CA GLU A 477 10.64 16.34 36.31
C GLU A 477 10.91 15.15 35.37
N HIS A 478 9.96 14.22 35.24
CA HIS A 478 10.11 13.01 34.42
C HIS A 478 9.47 13.16 33.04
N SER A 479 8.70 14.23 32.80
CA SER A 479 7.86 14.37 31.61
C SER A 479 8.66 14.33 30.30
N GLU A 480 9.79 15.01 30.25
CA GLU A 480 10.63 15.08 29.04
C GLU A 480 11.37 13.77 28.79
N LEU A 481 11.99 13.20 29.82
CA LEU A 481 12.65 11.90 29.75
C LEU A 481 11.69 10.79 29.31
N LEU A 482 10.49 10.76 29.90
CA LEU A 482 9.46 9.76 29.58
C LEU A 482 8.98 9.88 28.13
N LYS A 483 8.88 11.10 27.59
CA LYS A 483 8.53 11.35 26.19
C LYS A 483 9.58 10.76 25.26
N ASP A 484 10.86 11.02 25.52
CA ASP A 484 11.98 10.50 24.72
C ASP A 484 12.09 8.97 24.82
N MET A 485 11.93 8.41 26.02
CA MET A 485 11.90 6.95 26.23
C MET A 485 10.75 6.29 25.47
N MET A 486 9.55 6.89 25.52
CA MET A 486 8.37 6.35 24.85
C MET A 486 8.53 6.40 23.33
N GLU A 487 9.18 7.43 22.78
CA GLU A 487 9.44 7.53 21.34
C GLU A 487 10.40 6.43 20.85
N LYS A 488 11.44 6.11 21.65
CA LYS A 488 12.31 4.96 21.38
C LYS A 488 11.58 3.63 21.53
N TYR A 489 10.74 3.51 22.55
CA TYR A 489 9.94 2.30 22.76
C TYR A 489 8.96 2.04 21.62
N LYS A 490 8.32 3.09 21.08
CA LYS A 490 7.51 2.98 19.86
C LYS A 490 8.32 2.43 18.69
N SER A 491 9.57 2.88 18.49
CA SER A 491 10.44 2.30 17.44
C SER A 491 10.64 0.80 17.65
N ILE A 492 10.95 0.37 18.88
CA ILE A 492 11.16 -1.06 19.20
C ILE A 492 9.89 -1.87 18.93
N VAL A 493 8.71 -1.33 19.28
CA VAL A 493 7.43 -1.98 18.95
C VAL A 493 7.25 -2.11 17.44
N CYS A 494 7.61 -1.09 16.65
CA CYS A 494 7.56 -1.14 15.19
C CYS A 494 8.50 -2.22 14.64
N ASP A 495 9.72 -2.32 15.17
CA ASP A 495 10.69 -3.35 14.78
C ASP A 495 10.13 -4.76 15.06
N LYS A 496 9.45 -4.95 16.21
CA LYS A 496 8.76 -6.21 16.53
C LYS A 496 7.60 -6.54 15.60
N ILE A 497 6.86 -5.53 15.12
CA ILE A 497 5.83 -5.73 14.10
C ILE A 497 6.49 -6.18 12.78
N ASP A 498 7.60 -5.56 12.37
CA ASP A 498 8.31 -5.92 11.14
C ASP A 498 8.98 -7.32 11.23
N GLU A 499 9.45 -7.74 12.41
CA GLU A 499 9.88 -9.12 12.69
C GLU A 499 8.72 -10.13 12.54
N PHE A 500 7.57 -9.85 13.14
CA PHE A 500 6.35 -10.65 12.99
C PHE A 500 5.93 -10.80 11.53
N LEU A 501 5.94 -9.68 10.78
CA LEU A 501 5.61 -9.65 9.35
C LEU A 501 6.53 -10.58 8.54
N SER A 502 7.81 -10.56 8.86
CA SER A 502 8.81 -11.41 8.21
C SER A 502 8.56 -12.90 8.49
N GLU A 503 8.19 -13.28 9.72
CA GLU A 503 7.82 -14.67 10.04
C GLU A 503 6.49 -15.07 9.36
N TYR A 504 5.51 -14.17 9.30
CA TYR A 504 4.24 -14.45 8.65
C TYR A 504 4.42 -14.75 7.16
N GLN A 505 5.30 -13.99 6.48
CA GLN A 505 5.66 -14.22 5.07
C GLN A 505 6.40 -15.54 4.81
N MET A 506 6.87 -16.23 5.86
CA MET A 506 7.49 -17.56 5.72
C MET A 506 6.49 -18.72 5.84
N GLN A 507 5.23 -18.44 6.20
CA GLN A 507 4.15 -19.45 6.24
C GLN A 507 3.60 -19.76 4.84
#